data_AF-A0A1F5LC09-F1
#
_entry.id   AF-A0A1F5LC09-F1
#
_cell.length_a   1.000
_cell.length_b   1.000
_cell.length_c   1.000
_cell.angle_alpha   90.00
_cell.angle_beta   90.00
_cell.angle_gamma   90.00
#
_symmetry.space_group_name_H-M   'P 1'
#
loop_
_entity.id
_entity.type
_entity.pdbx_description
1 polymer ?
#
loop_
_entity_poly.entity_id
_entity_poly.type
_entity_poly.pdbx_seq_one_letter_code
_entity_poly.pdbx_strand_id
1 'polypeptide(L)'
;MVAVGVLVIYCVFKRTYTEESLLVIRGFGIQTSTSSSTYLSTAATRFIPTTQIQDIVIHEAFKGFEVRFYLAVIVEGEPDALVVFPHMLPKREILEQVWRGSRRCLYDAKS
;
A
#
# COMPACT_ATOMS: atom_id res chain seq x y z
N MET A 1 0.19 -1.01 -41.11
CA MET A 1 -0.51 -2.18 -40.53
C MET A 1 0.22 -2.72 -39.30
N VAL A 2 1.52 -3.03 -39.40
CA VAL A 2 2.34 -3.55 -38.28
C VAL A 2 2.41 -2.59 -37.08
N ALA A 3 2.62 -1.29 -37.32
CA ALA A 3 2.72 -0.29 -36.24
C ALA A 3 1.42 -0.15 -35.42
N VAL A 4 0.26 -0.26 -36.08
CA VAL A 4 -1.05 -0.22 -35.41
C VAL A 4 -1.25 -1.50 -34.58
N GLY A 5 -0.85 -2.66 -35.10
CA GLY A 5 -0.89 -3.92 -34.35
C GLY A 5 -0.04 -3.88 -33.08
N VAL A 6 1.19 -3.36 -33.17
CA VAL A 6 2.07 -3.18 -32.00
C VAL A 6 1.48 -2.20 -30.98
N LEU A 7 0.86 -1.11 -31.44
CA LEU A 7 0.21 -0.13 -30.56
C LEU A 7 -0.99 -0.72 -29.83
N VAL A 8 -1.84 -1.50 -30.52
CA VAL A 8 -2.99 -2.17 -29.90
C VAL A 8 -2.52 -3.20 -28.88
N ILE A 9 -1.51 -4.01 -29.22
CA ILE A 9 -0.90 -4.97 -28.29
C ILE A 9 -0.34 -4.24 -27.06
N TYR A 10 0.40 -3.14 -27.25
CA TYR A 10 0.93 -2.34 -26.15
C TYR A 10 -0.16 -1.77 -25.23
N CYS A 11 -1.26 -1.26 -25.80
CA CYS A 11 -2.40 -0.79 -25.02
C CYS A 11 -3.10 -1.91 -24.24
N VAL A 12 -3.23 -3.10 -24.82
CA VAL A 12 -3.82 -4.27 -24.14
C VAL A 12 -2.92 -4.77 -23.00
N PHE A 13 -1.60 -4.67 -23.15
CA PHE A 13 -0.63 -4.99 -22.09
C PHE A 13 -0.51 -3.92 -20.99
N LYS A 14 -1.20 -2.78 -21.12
CA LYS A 14 -1.30 -1.82 -20.02
C LYS A 14 -2.43 -2.18 -19.08
N ARG A 15 -2.07 -2.76 -17.94
CA ARG A 15 -2.97 -3.02 -16.82
C ARG A 15 -3.39 -1.67 -16.22
N THR A 16 -4.64 -1.27 -16.45
CA THR A 16 -5.20 0.01 -15.97
C THR A 16 -5.50 0.01 -14.47
N TYR A 17 -5.43 -1.14 -13.80
CA TYR A 17 -5.78 -1.29 -12.39
C TYR A 17 -4.54 -1.60 -11.56
N THR A 18 -4.21 -0.67 -10.66
CA THR A 18 -3.25 -0.88 -9.57
C THR A 18 -4.02 -1.44 -8.38
N GLU A 19 -3.71 -2.67 -8.00
CA GLU A 19 -4.29 -3.30 -6.81
C GLU A 19 -3.28 -3.22 -5.67
N GLU A 20 -3.70 -2.67 -4.54
CA GLU A 20 -2.87 -2.59 -3.34
C GLU A 20 -3.65 -3.19 -2.18
N SER A 21 -3.02 -4.09 -1.44
CA SER A 21 -3.63 -4.76 -0.30
C SER A 21 -2.73 -4.74 0.92
N LEU A 22 -3.36 -4.54 2.06
CA LEU A 22 -2.74 -4.60 3.38
C LEU A 22 -3.32 -5.82 4.09
N LEU A 23 -2.47 -6.81 4.36
CA LEU A 23 -2.82 -7.97 5.18
C LEU A 23 -2.18 -7.80 6.56
N VAL A 24 -2.99 -7.87 7.61
CA VAL A 24 -2.51 -7.79 8.98
C VAL A 24 -2.75 -9.13 9.67
N ILE A 25 -1.67 -9.74 10.14
CA ILE A 25 -1.69 -11.04 10.82
C ILE A 25 -1.33 -10.79 12.30
N ARG A 26 -2.27 -11.12 13.19
CA ARG A 26 -2.12 -10.94 14.63
C ARG A 26 -0.90 -11.71 15.15
N GLY A 27 -0.04 -11.03 15.89
CA GLY A 27 1.17 -11.62 16.48
C GLY A 27 2.31 -11.93 15.49
N PHE A 28 2.11 -11.74 14.19
CA PHE A 28 3.13 -12.01 13.18
C PHE A 28 3.64 -10.71 12.55
N GLY A 29 2.73 -9.88 12.03
CA GLY A 29 3.13 -8.66 11.35
C GLY A 29 2.14 -8.17 10.31
N ILE A 30 2.63 -7.24 9.49
CA ILE A 30 1.91 -6.64 8.38
C ILE A 30 2.56 -7.10 7.09
N GLN A 31 1.76 -7.48 6.12
CA GLN A 31 2.18 -7.72 4.75
C GLN A 31 1.52 -6.70 3.84
N THR A 32 2.33 -5.89 3.16
CA THR A 32 1.87 -5.01 2.09
C THR A 32 2.11 -5.70 0.75
N SER A 33 1.08 -5.75 -0.10
CA SER A 33 1.20 -6.25 -1.48
C SER A 33 0.76 -5.15 -2.44
N THR A 34 1.68 -4.69 -3.28
CA THR A 34 1.42 -3.69 -4.32
C THR A 34 1.55 -4.35 -5.68
N SER A 35 0.43 -4.50 -6.40
CA SER A 35 0.38 -5.00 -7.76
C SER A 35 0.85 -3.92 -8.73
N SER A 36 1.86 -4.23 -9.55
CA SER A 36 2.51 -3.25 -10.43
C SER A 36 1.64 -2.87 -11.64
N SER A 37 1.88 -1.67 -12.20
CA SER A 37 1.13 -1.04 -13.30
C SER A 37 1.23 -1.76 -14.67
N THR A 38 1.95 -2.88 -14.76
CA THR A 38 2.17 -3.62 -16.01
C THR A 38 1.95 -5.11 -15.76
N TYR A 39 1.26 -5.83 -16.67
CA TYR A 39 1.00 -7.27 -16.55
C TYR A 39 2.28 -8.14 -16.46
N LEU A 40 3.43 -7.60 -16.84
CA LEU A 40 4.75 -8.23 -16.83
C LEU A 40 5.59 -7.90 -15.58
N SER A 41 5.09 -7.07 -14.67
CA SER A 41 5.87 -6.60 -13.51
C SER A 41 5.37 -7.26 -12.23
N THR A 42 6.29 -7.89 -11.52
CA THR A 42 6.06 -8.61 -10.26
C THR A 42 5.46 -7.68 -9.20
N ALA A 43 4.39 -8.14 -8.55
CA ALA A 43 3.83 -7.44 -7.40
C ALA A 43 4.89 -7.34 -6.28
N ALA A 44 5.10 -6.14 -5.76
CA ALA A 44 6.01 -5.93 -4.64
C ALA A 44 5.29 -6.36 -3.35
N THR A 45 5.69 -7.51 -2.80
CA THR A 45 5.21 -7.99 -1.50
C THR A 45 6.28 -7.74 -0.45
N ARG A 46 6.00 -6.88 0.54
CA ARG A 46 6.89 -6.63 1.66
C ARG A 46 6.23 -7.08 2.95
N PHE A 47 6.92 -7.95 3.68
CA PHE A 47 6.50 -8.39 5.01
C PHE A 47 7.29 -7.62 6.07
N ILE A 48 6.57 -7.13 7.09
CA ILE A 48 7.11 -6.34 8.19
C ILE A 48 6.66 -7.02 9.49
N PRO A 49 7.59 -7.61 10.27
CA PRO A 49 7.23 -8.29 11.51
C PRO A 49 6.75 -7.30 12.57
N THR A 50 5.84 -7.74 13.44
CA THR A 50 5.28 -6.91 14.54
C THR A 50 6.36 -6.34 15.47
N THR A 51 7.49 -7.03 15.62
CA THR A 51 8.61 -6.57 16.45
C THR A 51 9.28 -5.32 15.92
N GLN A 52 9.20 -5.05 14.62
CA GLN A 52 9.79 -3.87 13.97
C GLN A 52 8.76 -2.76 13.76
N ILE A 53 7.48 -2.98 14.06
CA ILE A 53 6.44 -1.97 13.85
C ILE A 53 6.34 -1.11 15.10
N GLN A 54 6.67 0.17 14.96
CA GLN A 54 6.56 1.13 16.04
C GLN A 54 5.11 1.64 16.17
N ASP A 55 4.58 2.18 15.08
CA ASP A 55 3.19 2.65 15.01
C ASP A 55 2.70 2.71 13.55
N ILE A 56 1.38 2.73 13.39
CA ILE A 56 0.71 3.01 12.11
C ILE A 56 0.04 4.37 12.22
N VAL A 57 0.33 5.25 11.27
CA VAL A 57 -0.16 6.63 11.27
C VAL A 57 -0.84 6.97 9.94
N ILE A 58 -1.87 7.81 10.02
CA ILE A 58 -2.46 8.43 8.83
C ILE A 58 -1.77 9.79 8.67
N HIS A 59 -1.06 9.98 7.58
CA HIS A 59 -0.42 11.25 7.24
C HIS A 59 -1.18 11.97 6.14
N GLU A 60 -1.14 13.29 6.19
CA GLU A 60 -1.58 14.17 5.12
C GLU A 60 -0.36 14.64 4.31
N ALA A 61 -0.50 14.65 2.99
CA ALA A 61 0.50 15.21 2.09
C ALA A 61 -0.16 16.03 1.00
N PHE A 62 0.58 17.02 0.52
CA PHE A 62 0.20 17.83 -0.63
C PHE A 62 0.69 17.16 -1.91
N LYS A 63 -0.25 16.80 -2.80
CA LYS A 63 0.07 16.38 -4.15
C LYS A 63 -0.32 17.51 -5.11
N GLY A 64 0.65 18.36 -5.42
CA GLY A 64 0.39 19.61 -6.14
C GLY A 64 -0.42 20.58 -5.27
N PHE A 65 -1.71 20.74 -5.59
CA PHE A 65 -2.65 21.59 -4.84
C PHE A 65 -3.75 20.80 -4.12
N GLU A 66 -3.71 19.47 -4.19
CA GLU A 66 -4.68 18.59 -3.53
C GLU A 66 -4.09 18.02 -2.24
N VAL A 67 -4.84 18.13 -1.13
CA VAL A 67 -4.50 17.46 0.13
C VAL A 67 -4.97 16.01 0.05
N ARG A 68 -4.04 15.07 0.20
CA ARG A 68 -4.31 13.64 0.18
C ARG A 68 -3.87 13.00 1.49
N PHE A 69 -4.68 12.06 1.96
CA PHE A 69 -4.36 11.25 3.12
C PHE A 69 -3.74 9.94 2.65
N TYR A 70 -2.74 9.45 3.38
CA TYR A 70 -2.11 8.16 3.16
C TYR A 70 -1.82 7.47 4.48
N LEU A 71 -1.83 6.14 4.46
CA LEU A 71 -1.46 5.33 5.61
C LEU A 71 0.02 5.01 5.52
N ALA A 72 0.75 5.35 6.58
CA ALA A 72 2.17 5.04 6.71
C ALA A 72 2.41 4.15 7.93
N VAL A 73 3.34 3.22 7.79
CA VAL A 73 3.84 2.37 8.87
C VAL A 73 5.23 2.84 9.23
N ILE A 74 5.44 3.17 10.50
CA ILE A 74 6.73 3.53 11.04
C ILE A 74 7.42 2.24 11.49
N VAL A 75 8.56 1.96 10.86
CA VAL A 75 9.36 0.76 11.12
C VAL A 75 10.60 1.15 11.90
N GLU A 76 10.86 0.47 13.01
CA GLU A 76 12.06 0.66 13.80
C GLU A 76 13.30 0.20 13.01
N GLY A 77 14.27 1.09 12.85
CA GLY A 77 15.52 0.82 12.11
C GLY A 77 15.53 1.28 10.65
N GLU A 78 14.41 1.76 10.11
CA GLU A 78 14.37 2.42 8.81
C GLU A 78 14.09 3.92 8.97
N PRO A 79 14.87 4.81 8.32
CA PRO A 79 14.63 6.25 8.41
C PRO A 79 13.38 6.70 7.64
N ASP A 80 12.90 5.89 6.68
CA ASP A 80 11.74 6.19 5.86
C ASP A 80 10.49 5.46 6.36
N ALA A 81 9.38 6.19 6.44
CA ALA A 81 8.08 5.60 6.75
C ALA A 81 7.53 4.89 5.50
N LEU A 82 7.06 3.66 5.67
CA LEU A 82 6.53 2.88 4.56
C LEU A 82 5.09 3.27 4.27
N VAL A 83 4.82 3.77 3.06
CA VAL A 83 3.46 4.04 2.60
C VAL A 83 2.78 2.72 2.19
N VAL A 84 1.62 2.43 2.80
CA VAL A 84 0.87 1.18 2.56
C VAL A 84 0.20 1.16 1.18
N PHE A 85 -0.34 2.30 0.76
CA PHE A 85 -1.10 2.45 -0.49
C PHE A 85 -0.47 3.57 -1.35
N PRO A 86 0.69 3.34 -1.97
CA PRO A 86 1.41 4.39 -2.69
C PRO A 86 0.66 4.96 -3.90
N HIS A 87 -0.17 4.15 -4.57
CA HIS A 87 -0.86 4.55 -5.80
C HIS A 87 -2.37 4.76 -5.62
N MET A 88 -3.05 3.92 -4.84
CA MET A 88 -4.51 3.96 -4.70
C MET A 88 -4.98 5.19 -3.92
N LEU A 89 -4.20 5.62 -2.91
CA LEU A 89 -4.47 6.80 -2.07
C LEU A 89 -5.97 6.98 -1.74
N PRO A 90 -6.59 6.01 -1.05
CA PRO A 90 -8.03 6.02 -0.79
C PRO A 90 -8.44 7.17 0.15
N LYS A 91 -9.73 7.50 0.17
CA LYS A 91 -10.28 8.56 1.02
C LYS A 91 -10.03 8.28 2.51
N ARG A 92 -9.97 9.35 3.30
CA ARG A 92 -9.75 9.32 4.75
C ARG A 92 -10.66 8.33 5.49
N GLU A 93 -11.95 8.28 5.14
CA GLU A 93 -12.92 7.39 5.80
C GLU A 93 -12.53 5.91 5.72
N ILE A 94 -12.03 5.48 4.55
CA ILE A 94 -11.56 4.11 4.33
C ILE A 94 -10.24 3.88 5.06
N LEU A 95 -9.32 4.85 5.00
CA LEU A 95 -8.05 4.78 5.71
C LEU A 95 -8.24 4.66 7.22
N GLU A 96 -9.20 5.39 7.80
CA GLU A 96 -9.54 5.28 9.21
C GLU A 96 -10.09 3.91 9.58
N GLN A 97 -10.96 3.33 8.75
CA GLN A 97 -11.48 1.97 8.98
C GLN A 97 -10.35 0.94 8.96
N VAL A 98 -9.49 1.00 7.95
CA VAL A 98 -8.33 0.11 7.82
C VAL A 98 -7.36 0.32 8.98
N TRP A 99 -7.09 1.57 9.36
CA TRP A 99 -6.22 1.88 10.49
C TRP A 99 -6.78 1.34 11.81
N ARG A 100 -8.08 1.53 12.09
CA ARG A 100 -8.72 0.97 13.30
C ARG A 100 -8.64 -0.56 13.31
N GLY A 101 -8.87 -1.21 12.16
CA GLY A 101 -8.78 -2.66 12.01
C GLY A 101 -7.35 -3.17 12.25
N SER A 102 -6.37 -2.54 11.61
CA SER A 102 -4.94 -2.88 11.75
C SER A 102 -4.44 -2.66 13.17
N ARG A 103 -4.78 -1.52 13.78
CA ARG A 103 -4.41 -1.20 15.16
C ARG A 103 -5.00 -2.21 16.14
N ARG A 104 -6.27 -2.58 15.96
CA ARG A 104 -6.89 -3.64 16.77
C ARG A 104 -6.14 -4.96 16.63
N CYS A 105 -5.82 -5.38 15.40
CA CYS A 105 -5.10 -6.65 15.20
C CYS A 105 -3.66 -6.66 15.75
N LEU A 106 -2.97 -5.51 15.81
CA LEU A 106 -1.59 -5.42 16.28
C LEU A 106 -1.47 -5.27 17.80
N TYR A 107 -2.32 -4.44 18.42
CA TYR A 107 -2.20 -4.12 19.84
C TYR A 107 -3.08 -5.00 20.75
N ASP A 108 -4.16 -5.58 20.25
CA ASP A 108 -5.00 -6.53 21.03
C ASP A 108 -4.24 -7.83 21.36
N ALA A 109 -3.16 -8.14 20.63
CA ALA A 109 -2.29 -9.29 20.91
C ALA A 109 -1.32 -9.07 22.09
N LYS A 110 -1.20 -7.86 22.63
CA LYS A 110 -0.30 -7.52 23.75
C LYS A 110 -1.00 -7.57 25.13
N SER A 111 -2.28 -7.95 25.19
CA SER A 111 -3.07 -8.13 26.42
C SER A 111 -3.07 -9.60 26.84
#